data_AF-T0GCU5-F1
#
_entry.id   AF-T0GCU5-F1
#
_cell.length_a   1.000
_cell.length_b   1.000
_cell.length_c   1.000
_cell.angle_alpha   90.00
_cell.angle_beta   90.00
_cell.angle_gamma   90.00
#
_symmetry.space_group_name_H-M   'P 1'
#
loop_
_entity.id
_entity.type
_entity.pdbx_description
1 polymer ?
#
loop_
_entity_poly.entity_id
_entity_poly.type
_entity_poly.pdbx_seq_one_letter_code
_entity_poly.pdbx_strand_id
1 'polypeptide(L)'
;MEPTELYFITEQDAAQIYRENEGIVEYLREFAMERFDAYMVLFLSRIRDSPEQRYLNLVKQQPDILTRVPQHYIASYLGITPVSLSRIRNRVWKEHKL
;
A
#
# COMPACT_ATOMS: atom_id res chain seq x y z
N MET A 1 5.03 -13.59 -8.82
CA MET A 1 3.96 -12.86 -9.52
C MET A 1 2.80 -13.81 -9.59
N GLU A 2 1.61 -13.37 -9.18
CA GLU A 2 0.39 -14.17 -9.27
C GLU A 2 -0.15 -14.10 -10.72
N PRO A 3 -0.92 -15.09 -11.19
CA PRO A 3 -1.62 -15.00 -12.46
C PRO A 3 -2.56 -13.78 -12.46
N THR A 4 -2.39 -12.88 -13.42
CA THR A 4 -3.11 -11.60 -13.48
C THR A 4 -3.51 -11.30 -14.92
N GLU A 5 -4.73 -10.81 -15.11
CA GLU A 5 -5.17 -10.18 -16.36
C GLU A 5 -4.95 -8.66 -16.28
N LEU A 6 -4.29 -8.11 -17.30
CA LEU A 6 -4.03 -6.68 -17.39
C LEU A 6 -4.95 -6.03 -18.41
N TYR A 7 -5.80 -5.12 -17.94
CA TYR A 7 -6.56 -4.22 -18.79
C TYR A 7 -5.74 -2.95 -19.02
N PHE A 8 -5.64 -2.52 -20.27
CA PHE A 8 -4.95 -1.29 -20.66
C PHE A 8 -5.88 -0.41 -21.48
N ILE A 9 -5.61 0.89 -21.45
CA ILE A 9 -6.31 1.89 -22.24
C ILE A 9 -5.27 2.82 -22.85
N THR A 10 -5.47 3.23 -24.10
CA THR A 10 -4.59 4.22 -24.73
C THR A 10 -4.93 5.61 -24.22
N GLU A 11 -3.99 6.55 -24.33
CA GLU A 11 -4.27 7.95 -24.00
C GLU A 11 -5.41 8.53 -24.85
N GLN A 12 -5.50 8.11 -26.12
CA GLN A 12 -6.56 8.55 -27.05
C GLN A 12 -7.93 8.05 -26.60
N ASP A 13 -8.04 6.76 -26.28
CA ASP A 13 -9.27 6.15 -25.79
C ASP A 13 -9.67 6.73 -24.42
N ALA A 14 -8.71 6.94 -23.51
CA ALA A 14 -8.97 7.56 -22.22
C ALA A 14 -9.52 8.98 -22.38
N ALA A 15 -8.89 9.79 -23.25
CA ALA A 15 -9.35 11.14 -23.54
C ALA A 15 -10.74 11.15 -24.17
N GLN A 16 -11.07 10.15 -25.00
CA GLN A 16 -12.42 10.00 -25.55
C GLN A 16 -13.44 9.68 -24.45
N ILE A 17 -13.15 8.70 -23.60
CA ILE A 17 -13.99 8.34 -22.46
C ILE A 17 -14.26 9.56 -21.57
N TYR A 18 -13.23 10.36 -21.29
CA TYR A 18 -13.37 11.56 -20.45
C TYR A 18 -14.32 12.61 -21.05
N ARG A 19 -14.38 12.72 -22.38
CA ARG A 19 -15.27 13.66 -23.06
C ARG A 19 -16.70 13.15 -23.18
N GLU A 20 -16.88 11.84 -23.38
CA GLU A 20 -18.17 11.24 -23.70
C GLU A 20 -18.97 10.84 -22.45
N ASN A 21 -18.33 10.72 -21.30
CA ASN A 21 -18.97 10.27 -20.06
C ASN A 21 -19.05 11.41 -19.04
N GLU A 22 -20.26 11.93 -18.84
CA GLU A 22 -20.52 12.92 -17.80
C GLU A 22 -20.24 12.33 -16.41
N GLY A 23 -19.62 13.12 -15.53
CA GLY A 23 -19.30 12.72 -14.16
C GLY A 23 -18.01 11.92 -13.99
N ILE A 24 -17.37 11.42 -15.06
CA ILE A 24 -16.12 10.64 -14.91
C ILE A 24 -14.97 11.46 -14.33
N VAL A 25 -14.91 12.75 -14.65
CA VAL A 25 -13.90 13.67 -14.08
C VAL A 25 -14.12 13.85 -12.58
N GLU A 26 -15.37 13.91 -12.11
CA GLU A 26 -15.68 13.99 -10.68
C GLU A 26 -15.26 12.71 -9.96
N TYR A 27 -15.65 11.55 -10.51
CA TYR A 27 -15.26 10.24 -10.01
C TYR A 27 -13.72 10.10 -9.92
N LEU A 28 -13.00 10.49 -10.97
CA LEU A 28 -11.54 10.45 -10.98
C LEU A 28 -10.93 11.39 -9.95
N ARG A 29 -11.55 12.55 -9.69
CA ARG A 29 -11.12 13.48 -8.65
C ARG A 29 -11.32 12.89 -7.26
N GLU A 30 -12.50 12.36 -6.98
CA GLU A 30 -12.80 11.67 -5.71
C GLU A 30 -11.83 10.53 -5.45
N PHE A 31 -11.62 9.68 -6.47
CA PHE A 31 -10.63 8.61 -6.42
C PHE A 31 -9.23 9.16 -6.14
N ALA A 32 -8.78 10.20 -6.86
CA ALA A 32 -7.47 10.78 -6.65
C ALA A 32 -7.29 11.37 -5.24
N MET A 33 -8.33 11.99 -4.68
CA MET A 33 -8.33 12.51 -3.31
C MET A 33 -8.22 11.38 -2.27
N GLU A 34 -9.01 10.32 -2.41
CA GLU A 34 -8.92 9.15 -1.52
C GLU A 34 -7.51 8.53 -1.56
N ARG A 35 -6.93 8.40 -2.76
CA ARG A 35 -5.55 7.91 -2.93
C ARG A 35 -4.54 8.85 -2.27
N PHE A 36 -4.72 10.17 -2.41
CA PHE A 36 -3.85 11.17 -1.80
C PHE A 36 -3.87 11.08 -0.28
N ASP A 37 -5.04 10.99 0.33
CA ASP A 37 -5.20 10.87 1.78
C ASP A 37 -4.50 9.61 2.31
N ALA A 38 -4.67 8.47 1.63
CA ALA A 38 -3.97 7.23 1.98
C ALA A 38 -2.44 7.40 1.93
N TYR A 39 -1.90 8.08 0.90
CA TYR A 39 -0.47 8.35 0.81
C TYR A 39 0.02 9.34 1.86
N MET A 40 -0.79 10.33 2.24
CA MET A 40 -0.46 11.24 3.33
C MET A 40 -0.38 10.53 4.68
N VAL A 41 -1.31 9.62 4.97
CA VAL A 41 -1.23 8.79 6.19
C VAL A 41 0.05 7.96 6.21
N LEU A 42 0.40 7.31 5.09
CA LEU A 42 1.64 6.51 4.99
C LEU A 42 2.89 7.38 5.13
N PHE A 43 2.91 8.56 4.52
CA PHE A 43 4.03 9.48 4.61
C PHE A 43 4.23 10.00 6.04
N LEU A 44 3.17 10.48 6.69
CA LEU A 44 3.22 10.97 8.06
C LEU A 44 3.62 9.87 9.04
N SER A 45 3.13 8.64 8.83
CA SER A 45 3.54 7.47 9.62
C SER A 45 5.05 7.21 9.54
N ARG A 46 5.69 7.44 8.39
CA ARG A 46 7.17 7.31 8.28
C ARG A 46 7.93 8.34 9.10
N ILE A 47 7.38 9.55 9.25
CA ILE A 47 8.00 10.64 10.02
C ILE A 47 7.79 10.42 11.52
N ARG A 48 6.58 10.05 11.91
CA ARG A 48 6.14 10.02 13.31
C ARG A 48 6.36 8.66 13.98
N ASP A 49 6.05 7.58 13.28
CA ASP A 49 5.94 6.25 13.89
C ASP A 49 7.26 5.48 13.77
N SER A 50 7.57 4.67 14.78
CA SER A 50 8.73 3.77 14.74
C SER A 50 8.54 2.66 13.70
N PRO A 51 9.62 2.07 13.17
CA PRO A 51 9.54 0.91 12.29
C PRO A 51 8.65 -0.23 12.79
N GLU A 52 8.65 -0.48 14.10
CA GLU A 52 7.82 -1.51 14.71
C GLU A 52 6.34 -1.13 14.72
N GLN A 53 6.02 0.12 15.07
CA GLN A 53 4.64 0.61 15.01
C GLN A 53 4.09 0.52 13.58
N ARG A 54 4.88 0.86 12.57
CA ARG A 54 4.48 0.71 11.16
C ARG A 54 4.22 -0.75 10.79
N TYR A 55 5.06 -1.67 11.25
CA TYR A 55 4.84 -3.10 11.05
C TYR A 55 3.56 -3.60 11.73
N LEU A 56 3.33 -3.24 12.99
CA LEU A 56 2.13 -3.63 13.73
C LEU A 56 0.86 -3.06 13.10
N ASN A 57 0.90 -1.81 12.63
CA ASN A 57 -0.19 -1.19 11.89
C ASN A 57 -0.52 -1.97 10.61
N LEU A 58 0.51 -2.38 9.85
CA LEU A 58 0.33 -3.21 8.66
C LEU A 58 -0.30 -4.57 8.99
N VAL A 59 0.18 -5.25 10.03
CA VAL A 59 -0.37 -6.54 10.49
C VAL A 59 -1.85 -6.39 10.86
N LYS A 60 -2.23 -5.28 11.51
CA LYS A 60 -3.60 -5.02 11.94
C LYS A 60 -4.53 -4.66 10.77
N GLN A 61 -4.06 -3.85 9.83
CA GLN A 61 -4.88 -3.31 8.74
C GLN A 61 -4.99 -4.26 7.56
N GLN A 62 -3.92 -4.99 7.25
CA GLN A 62 -3.85 -5.82 6.05
C GLN A 62 -3.03 -7.09 6.30
N PRO A 63 -3.52 -7.99 7.17
CA PRO A 63 -2.79 -9.20 7.58
C PRO A 63 -2.42 -10.11 6.38
N ASP A 64 -3.29 -10.19 5.38
CA ASP A 64 -3.10 -11.07 4.21
C ASP A 64 -1.87 -10.71 3.36
N ILE A 65 -1.40 -9.45 3.41
CA ILE A 65 -0.18 -9.05 2.69
C ILE A 65 1.04 -9.81 3.21
N LEU A 66 1.06 -10.18 4.49
CA LEU A 66 2.20 -10.85 5.11
C LEU A 66 2.46 -12.23 4.53
N THR A 67 1.43 -12.90 4.01
CA THR A 67 1.52 -14.23 3.40
C THR A 67 1.66 -14.17 1.88
N ARG A 68 1.10 -13.13 1.23
CA ARG A 68 1.07 -13.02 -0.23
C ARG A 68 2.26 -12.29 -0.82
N VAL A 69 2.84 -11.35 -0.07
CA VAL A 69 3.87 -10.45 -0.58
C VAL A 69 5.25 -10.87 -0.07
N PRO A 70 6.27 -10.99 -0.94
CA PRO A 70 7.64 -11.24 -0.51
C PRO A 70 8.13 -10.22 0.51
N GLN A 71 8.85 -10.69 1.54
CA GLN A 71 9.25 -9.87 2.69
C GLN A 71 10.08 -8.64 2.33
N HIS A 72 10.88 -8.69 1.26
CA HIS A 72 11.68 -7.54 0.85
C HIS A 72 10.81 -6.39 0.32
N TYR A 73 9.69 -6.67 -0.36
CA TYR A 73 8.72 -5.64 -0.76
C TYR A 73 8.00 -5.05 0.45
N ILE A 74 7.67 -5.88 1.44
CA ILE A 74 7.11 -5.41 2.72
C ILE A 74 8.11 -4.48 3.42
N ALA A 75 9.40 -4.82 3.43
CA ALA A 75 10.44 -3.99 4.01
C ALA A 75 10.55 -2.63 3.31
N SER A 76 10.56 -2.63 1.97
CA SER A 76 10.53 -1.39 1.16
C SER A 76 9.28 -0.55 1.44
N TYR A 77 8.11 -1.19 1.51
CA TYR A 77 6.85 -0.52 1.85
C TYR A 77 6.90 0.13 3.24
N LEU A 78 7.48 -0.54 4.24
CA LEU A 78 7.66 0.00 5.59
C LEU A 78 8.82 1.01 5.71
N GLY A 79 9.62 1.19 4.65
CA GLY A 79 10.77 2.09 4.64
C GLY A 79 11.93 1.60 5.50
N ILE A 80 12.17 0.29 5.55
CA ILE A 80 13.26 -0.32 6.32
C ILE A 80 13.98 -1.40 5.51
N THR A 81 15.14 -1.83 5.99
CA THR A 81 15.87 -2.95 5.36
C THR A 81 15.17 -4.29 5.66
N PRO A 82 15.34 -5.31 4.79
CA PRO A 82 14.83 -6.66 5.07
C PRO A 82 15.36 -7.24 6.38
N VAL A 83 16.61 -6.92 6.75
CA VAL A 83 17.20 -7.32 8.04
C VAL A 83 16.47 -6.69 9.22
N SER A 84 16.17 -5.39 9.14
CA SER A 84 15.39 -4.69 10.18
C SER A 84 13.99 -5.29 10.32
N LEU A 85 13.31 -5.58 9.20
CA LEU A 85 12.00 -6.23 9.23
C LEU A 85 12.06 -7.60 9.91
N SER A 86 13.05 -8.43 9.58
CA SER A 86 13.24 -9.75 10.20
C SER A 86 13.41 -9.66 11.72
N ARG A 87 14.22 -8.69 12.19
CA ARG A 87 14.41 -8.45 13.63
C ARG A 87 13.10 -8.03 14.32
N ILE A 88 12.36 -7.09 13.74
CA ILE A 88 11.09 -6.60 14.29
C ILE A 88 10.08 -7.75 14.41
N ARG A 89 9.90 -8.54 13.34
CA ARG A 89 8.97 -9.67 13.37
C ARG A 89 9.31 -10.68 14.46
N ASN A 90 10.59 -11.02 14.62
CA ASN A 90 11.02 -11.96 15.64
C ASN A 90 10.76 -11.43 17.07
N ARG A 91 10.90 -10.12 17.29
CA ARG A 91 10.57 -9.48 18.58
C ARG A 91 9.07 -9.54 18.85
N VAL A 92 8.26 -9.09 17.89
CA VAL A 92 6.79 -9.10 18.00
C VAL A 92 6.24 -10.50 18.25
N TRP A 93 6.75 -11.52 17.54
CA TRP A 93 6.36 -12.92 17.76
C TRP A 93 6.63 -13.40 19.18
N LYS A 94 7.82 -13.08 19.73
CA LYS A 94 8.19 -13.46 21.09
C LYS A 94 7.36 -12.74 22.15
N GLU A 95 7.03 -11.47 21.93
CA GLU A 95 6.28 -10.65 22.88
C GLU A 95 4.79 -10.95 22.89
N HIS A 96 4.22 -11.45 21.79
CA HIS A 96 2.77 -11.63 21.67
C HIS A 96 2.31 -13.09 21.56
N LYS A 97 3.22 -14.08 21.56
CA LYS A 97 2.89 -15.51 21.40
C LYS A 97 1.78 -15.73 20.34
N LEU A 98 1.95 -15.09 19.19
CA LEU A 98 1.27 -15.53 17.96
C LEU A 98 1.92 -16.84 17.49
#